data_AF-A0ABD3F262-F1
#
_entry.id   AF-A0ABD3F262-F1
#
_cell.length_a   1.000
_cell.length_b   1.000
_cell.length_c   1.000
_cell.angle_alpha   90.00
_cell.angle_beta   90.00
_cell.angle_gamma   90.00
#
_symmetry.space_group_name_H-M   'P 1'
#
loop_
_entity.id
_entity.type
_entity.pdbx_description
1 polymer ?
#
loop_
_entity_poly.entity_id
_entity_poly.type
_entity_poly.pdbx_seq_one_letter_code
_entity_poly.pdbx_strand_id
1 'polypeptide(L)'
;MVTESRGEVEADPAEQSAAAAHCNPEALPAHSHSQILLQEATVQMQIELSILTCVRVVTRCCLPSGELPRLNDLLDDFSADVTIVDAYKCTWTVRFMQYVAARENPSEMNVLYRRWLFNAATEMTAANGDLESLQWLMEKYLPDEFLTKAVAVATTNGHLSILQWLFENHHDRGYWGHTEMCGALTHGHTEVVEWLREHAVPRAELSVRSALSNAMSHRQREISQWILENGELVMPWINWDQPAKDGALTFLKFLHSHSIGSPGYFTLQSAASNGHLDIVKWLHAELGATLTADAMRKAAQNGHLGVVEWFHENG
;
A
#
# COMPACT_ATOMS: atom_id res chain seq x y z
N MET A 1 70.54 14.94 52.85
CA MET A 1 70.61 15.15 54.31
C MET A 1 69.18 15.25 54.77
N VAL A 2 68.57 14.13 55.16
CA VAL A 2 68.51 13.63 56.55
C VAL A 2 68.08 14.75 57.49
N THR A 3 66.82 14.70 57.92
CA THR A 3 66.36 14.40 59.29
C THR A 3 64.83 14.31 59.22
N GLU A 4 64.21 13.14 59.47
CA GLU A 4 63.84 12.64 60.81
C GLU A 4 62.87 13.59 61.54
N SER A 5 61.81 13.17 62.22
CA SER A 5 61.24 11.85 62.51
C SER A 5 59.99 12.05 63.40
N ARG A 6 59.08 11.07 63.38
CA ARG A 6 58.26 10.51 64.50
C ARG A 6 57.50 11.47 65.42
N GLY A 7 56.17 11.32 65.50
CA GLY A 7 55.47 10.45 66.47
C GLY A 7 54.50 11.35 67.27
N GLU A 8 53.40 10.98 67.91
CA GLU A 8 52.70 9.75 68.32
C GLU A 8 51.25 10.22 68.65
N VAL A 9 50.20 9.48 68.28
CA VAL A 9 49.27 8.74 69.17
C VAL A 9 48.18 9.57 69.88
N GLU A 10 46.93 9.26 69.49
CA GLU A 10 45.64 9.19 70.20
C GLU A 10 45.26 10.20 71.30
N ALA A 11 44.08 10.81 71.15
CA ALA A 11 42.93 10.61 72.06
C ALA A 11 41.66 11.31 71.51
N ASP A 12 40.61 10.52 71.29
CA ASP A 12 39.20 10.95 71.26
C ASP A 12 38.63 10.59 72.65
N PRO A 13 37.77 11.41 73.31
CA PRO A 13 36.34 11.25 73.03
C PRO A 13 35.46 12.51 73.24
N ALA A 14 34.26 12.41 72.65
CA ALA A 14 32.96 12.92 73.12
C ALA A 14 32.55 14.37 72.77
N GLU A 15 31.68 14.43 71.76
CA GLU A 15 30.28 14.89 71.88
C GLU A 15 29.98 16.25 72.55
N GLN A 16 29.65 17.25 71.73
CA GLN A 16 28.29 17.82 71.59
C GLN A 16 28.27 19.33 71.29
N SER A 17 27.65 19.63 70.14
CA SER A 17 26.62 20.64 69.92
C SER A 17 27.00 22.05 69.42
N ALA A 18 26.33 22.37 68.30
CA ALA A 18 25.87 23.67 67.79
C ALA A 18 26.93 24.63 67.22
N ALA A 19 26.73 25.33 66.11
CA ALA A 19 25.72 25.37 65.05
C ALA A 19 26.21 26.42 64.05
N ALA A 20 26.34 26.11 62.74
CA ALA A 20 26.25 27.07 61.63
C ALA A 20 26.58 26.41 60.28
N ALA A 21 25.63 26.41 59.34
CA ALA A 21 25.81 26.54 57.87
C ALA A 21 24.53 26.02 57.19
N HIS A 22 23.66 26.91 56.69
CA HIS A 22 23.59 27.35 55.29
C HIS A 22 22.68 26.48 54.39
N CYS A 23 21.85 27.18 53.62
CA CYS A 23 20.78 26.72 52.74
C CYS A 23 21.15 25.59 51.76
N ASN A 24 20.22 24.65 51.53
CA ASN A 24 19.68 24.38 50.18
C ASN A 24 18.40 23.51 50.23
N PRO A 25 17.34 23.81 49.44
CA PRO A 25 16.19 22.94 49.28
C PRO A 25 16.41 22.02 48.07
N GLU A 26 16.78 20.76 48.29
CA GLU A 26 16.84 19.76 47.22
C GLU A 26 15.48 19.11 46.95
N ALA A 27 14.97 19.43 45.77
CA ALA A 27 14.17 18.64 44.84
C ALA A 27 13.73 17.22 45.28
N LEU A 28 12.40 17.05 45.37
CA LEU A 28 11.74 15.76 45.12
C LEU A 28 12.03 15.30 43.68
N PRO A 29 12.32 14.01 43.42
CA PRO A 29 12.74 13.57 42.10
C PRO A 29 11.54 13.54 41.14
N ALA A 30 11.55 14.42 40.15
CA ALA A 30 10.64 14.44 39.00
C ALA A 30 10.80 13.22 38.04
N HIS A 31 11.59 12.21 38.44
CA HIS A 31 11.80 10.98 37.68
C HIS A 31 10.73 9.91 37.94
N SER A 32 9.86 10.06 38.96
CA SER A 32 8.82 9.07 39.27
C SER A 32 7.61 9.18 38.35
N HIS A 33 7.09 10.39 38.09
CA HIS A 33 5.87 10.56 37.29
C HIS A 33 6.02 10.13 35.83
N SER A 34 7.15 10.44 35.18
CA SER A 34 7.39 10.03 33.79
C SER A 34 7.61 8.52 33.65
N GLN A 35 8.26 7.88 34.64
CA GLN A 35 8.42 6.42 34.67
C GLN A 35 7.10 5.72 34.99
N ILE A 36 6.28 6.28 35.89
CA ILE A 36 4.93 5.79 36.19
C ILE A 36 4.04 5.89 34.96
N LEU A 37 4.03 7.02 34.24
CA LEU A 37 3.24 7.18 33.02
C LEU A 37 3.70 6.27 31.88
N LEU A 38 5.02 6.05 31.74
CA LEU A 38 5.54 5.07 30.77
C LEU A 38 5.23 3.63 31.18
N GLN A 39 5.27 3.31 32.47
CA GLN A 39 4.94 1.99 32.99
C GLN A 39 3.43 1.72 32.92
N GLU A 40 2.59 2.71 33.19
CA GLU A 40 1.14 2.69 32.97
C GLU A 40 0.82 2.54 31.49
N ALA A 41 1.47 3.29 30.59
CA ALA A 41 1.28 3.12 29.14
C ALA A 41 1.78 1.75 28.65
N THR A 42 2.87 1.23 29.20
CA THR A 42 3.39 -0.11 28.86
C THR A 42 2.48 -1.21 29.39
N VAL A 43 1.96 -1.06 30.61
CA VAL A 43 0.98 -1.97 31.22
C VAL A 43 -0.35 -1.90 30.48
N GLN A 44 -0.82 -0.71 30.10
CA GLN A 44 -2.01 -0.49 29.29
C GLN A 44 -1.85 -1.15 27.92
N MET A 45 -0.71 -0.95 27.25
CA MET A 45 -0.40 -1.58 25.97
C MET A 45 -0.26 -3.11 26.09
N GLN A 46 0.29 -3.61 27.20
CA GLN A 46 0.44 -5.04 27.46
C GLN A 46 -0.90 -5.70 27.86
N ILE A 47 -1.78 -4.96 28.53
CA ILE A 47 -3.17 -5.33 28.80
C ILE A 47 -3.96 -5.33 27.49
N GLU A 48 -3.83 -4.31 26.64
CA GLU A 48 -4.44 -4.26 25.31
C GLU A 48 -3.96 -5.42 24.42
N LEU A 49 -2.66 -5.74 24.43
CA LEU A 49 -2.10 -6.90 23.71
C LEU A 49 -2.62 -8.24 24.26
N SER A 50 -2.80 -8.35 25.58
CA SER A 50 -3.33 -9.55 26.23
C SER A 50 -4.83 -9.70 25.97
N ILE A 51 -5.60 -8.62 26.06
CA ILE A 51 -7.02 -8.54 25.71
C ILE A 51 -7.18 -8.84 24.22
N LEU A 52 -6.38 -8.25 23.33
CA LEU A 52 -6.40 -8.53 21.90
C LEU A 52 -6.11 -10.01 21.61
N THR A 53 -5.20 -10.62 22.35
CA THR A 53 -4.91 -12.06 22.24
C THR A 53 -6.10 -12.90 22.71
N CYS A 54 -6.73 -12.54 23.84
CA CYS A 54 -7.94 -13.17 24.34
C CYS A 54 -9.12 -13.00 23.37
N VAL A 55 -9.37 -11.80 22.87
CA VAL A 55 -10.40 -11.46 21.86
C VAL A 55 -10.16 -12.27 20.59
N ARG A 56 -8.92 -12.35 20.09
CA ARG A 56 -8.57 -13.16 18.91
C ARG A 56 -8.81 -14.66 19.13
N VAL A 57 -8.43 -15.19 20.28
CA VAL A 57 -8.66 -16.61 20.62
C VAL A 57 -10.15 -16.89 20.76
N VAL A 58 -10.90 -16.04 21.45
CA VAL A 58 -12.33 -16.18 21.68
C VAL A 58 -13.12 -16.05 20.37
N THR A 59 -12.85 -15.02 19.57
CA THR A 59 -13.57 -14.80 18.30
C THR A 59 -13.31 -15.94 17.32
N ARG A 60 -12.08 -16.48 17.31
CA ARG A 60 -11.72 -17.62 16.47
C ARG A 60 -12.29 -18.96 16.96
N CYS A 61 -12.29 -19.20 18.28
CA CYS A 61 -12.55 -20.54 18.85
C CYS A 61 -13.90 -20.70 19.59
N CYS A 62 -14.52 -19.62 20.07
CA CYS A 62 -15.59 -19.69 21.09
C CYS A 62 -16.94 -19.09 20.69
N LEU A 63 -17.09 -18.55 19.47
CA LEU A 63 -18.37 -18.10 18.93
C LEU A 63 -18.98 -19.04 17.86
N PRO A 64 -19.20 -20.36 18.10
CA PRO A 64 -19.99 -21.15 17.17
C PRO A 64 -21.51 -21.01 17.38
N SER A 65 -22.02 -20.68 18.58
CA SER A 65 -23.49 -20.61 18.82
C SER A 65 -23.92 -20.24 20.26
N GLY A 66 -23.18 -19.42 21.04
CA GLY A 66 -23.58 -19.15 22.43
C GLY A 66 -23.04 -17.85 23.04
N GLU A 67 -23.88 -17.20 23.83
CA GLU A 67 -23.53 -16.08 24.70
C GLU A 67 -22.62 -16.56 25.83
N LEU A 68 -21.50 -15.87 26.06
CA LEU A 68 -20.63 -16.06 27.23
C LEU A 68 -20.76 -14.81 28.12
N PRO A 69 -21.64 -14.81 29.14
CA PRO A 69 -22.02 -13.60 29.87
C PRO A 69 -20.84 -12.87 30.54
N ARG A 70 -19.92 -13.60 31.17
CA ARG A 70 -18.71 -13.02 31.81
C ARG A 70 -17.72 -12.40 30.82
N LEU A 71 -17.85 -12.78 29.55
CA LEU A 71 -16.99 -12.30 28.48
C LEU A 71 -17.62 -11.11 27.76
N ASN A 72 -18.96 -11.01 27.79
CA ASN A 72 -19.67 -9.82 27.34
C ASN A 72 -19.24 -8.60 28.15
N ASP A 73 -19.17 -8.69 29.49
CA ASP A 73 -18.72 -7.55 30.31
C ASP A 73 -17.33 -7.03 29.90
N LEU A 74 -16.37 -7.93 29.67
CA LEU A 74 -15.00 -7.57 29.26
C LEU A 74 -14.93 -7.01 27.82
N LEU A 75 -15.76 -7.53 26.94
CA LEU A 75 -15.88 -7.06 25.57
C LEU A 75 -16.73 -5.77 25.47
N ASP A 76 -17.66 -5.55 26.38
CA ASP A 76 -18.50 -4.35 26.49
C ASP A 76 -17.61 -3.17 26.93
N ASP A 77 -16.76 -3.37 27.94
CA ASP A 77 -15.76 -2.38 28.37
C ASP A 77 -14.76 -2.04 27.25
N PHE A 78 -14.37 -3.03 26.43
CA PHE A 78 -13.46 -2.82 25.30
C PHE A 78 -14.16 -2.25 24.05
N SER A 79 -15.45 -2.53 23.84
CA SER A 79 -16.17 -2.18 22.60
C SER A 79 -16.82 -0.79 22.61
N ALA A 80 -16.86 -0.10 23.75
CA ALA A 80 -17.52 1.20 23.89
C ALA A 80 -17.03 2.25 22.87
N ASP A 81 -15.74 2.20 22.49
CA ASP A 81 -15.12 3.13 21.53
C ASP A 81 -14.61 2.43 20.25
N VAL A 82 -14.82 1.12 20.10
CA VAL A 82 -14.25 0.34 18.99
C VAL A 82 -15.22 0.31 17.83
N THR A 83 -14.75 0.71 16.65
CA THR A 83 -15.53 0.63 15.41
C THR A 83 -15.42 -0.74 14.75
N ILE A 84 -16.33 -1.08 13.83
CA ILE A 84 -16.20 -2.31 13.02
C ILE A 84 -14.87 -2.38 12.23
N VAL A 85 -14.28 -1.24 11.89
CA VAL A 85 -12.99 -1.16 11.19
C VAL A 85 -11.86 -1.56 12.13
N ASP A 86 -11.88 -1.05 13.36
CA ASP A 86 -10.88 -1.37 14.37
C ASP A 86 -11.00 -2.83 14.81
N ALA A 87 -12.23 -3.31 14.95
CA ALA A 87 -12.52 -4.73 15.18
C ALA A 87 -11.87 -5.62 14.10
N TYR A 88 -12.03 -5.26 12.83
CA TYR A 88 -11.43 -6.02 11.74
C TYR A 88 -9.89 -5.97 11.75
N LYS A 89 -9.28 -4.81 11.98
CA LYS A 89 -7.81 -4.67 12.11
C LYS A 89 -7.23 -5.55 13.21
N CYS A 90 -7.98 -5.69 14.30
CA CYS A 90 -7.59 -6.44 15.48
C CYS A 90 -7.64 -7.95 15.26
N THR A 91 -8.72 -8.47 14.65
CA THR A 91 -8.97 -9.91 14.60
C THR A 91 -8.86 -10.53 13.21
N TRP A 92 -9.03 -9.74 12.14
CA TRP A 92 -9.11 -10.20 10.75
C TRP A 92 -10.23 -11.23 10.55
N THR A 93 -11.33 -11.07 11.31
CA THR A 93 -12.47 -11.98 11.29
C THR A 93 -13.79 -11.21 11.35
N VAL A 94 -14.80 -11.72 10.64
CA VAL A 94 -16.16 -11.17 10.61
C VAL A 94 -16.82 -11.16 11.99
N ARG A 95 -16.45 -12.09 12.86
CA ARG A 95 -17.15 -12.34 14.13
C ARG A 95 -17.02 -11.20 15.12
N PHE A 96 -15.85 -10.56 15.20
CA PHE A 96 -15.68 -9.43 16.09
C PHE A 96 -16.38 -8.18 15.54
N MET A 97 -16.37 -8.00 14.22
CA MET A 97 -17.16 -6.97 13.57
C MET A 97 -18.66 -7.16 13.83
N GLN A 98 -19.18 -8.38 13.73
CA GLN A 98 -20.56 -8.72 14.07
C GLN A 98 -20.91 -8.35 15.51
N TYR A 99 -20.01 -8.67 16.43
CA TYR A 99 -20.19 -8.37 17.85
C TYR A 99 -20.27 -6.85 18.12
N VAL A 100 -19.37 -6.07 17.51
CA VAL A 100 -19.37 -4.60 17.61
C VAL A 100 -20.62 -4.01 16.94
N ALA A 101 -20.94 -4.45 15.72
CA ALA A 101 -22.09 -3.96 14.98
C ALA A 101 -23.44 -4.26 15.65
N ALA A 102 -23.55 -5.35 16.42
CA ALA A 102 -24.76 -5.66 17.18
C ALA A 102 -25.02 -4.68 18.34
N ARG A 103 -23.99 -3.93 18.78
CA ARG A 103 -24.05 -2.91 19.83
C ARG A 103 -24.12 -1.49 19.30
N GLU A 104 -23.87 -1.31 18.01
CA GLU A 104 -24.10 -0.02 17.36
C GLU A 104 -25.60 0.32 17.43
N ASN A 105 -25.92 1.55 17.82
CA ASN A 105 -27.28 2.08 17.72
C ASN A 105 -27.41 2.88 16.40
N PRO A 106 -28.07 2.34 15.36
CA PRO A 106 -28.14 3.00 14.06
C PRO A 106 -28.91 4.33 14.09
N SER A 107 -29.74 4.54 15.11
CA SER A 107 -30.56 5.74 15.28
C SER A 107 -29.76 6.93 15.83
N GLU A 108 -28.70 6.64 16.57
CA GLU A 108 -27.81 7.64 17.18
C GLU A 108 -26.58 7.90 16.32
N MET A 109 -26.15 6.89 15.54
CA MET A 109 -25.00 7.02 14.67
C MET A 109 -25.30 7.86 13.42
N ASN A 110 -24.39 8.78 13.11
CA ASN A 110 -24.47 9.57 11.90
C ASN A 110 -24.41 8.69 10.64
N VAL A 111 -25.37 8.87 9.73
CA VAL A 111 -25.51 8.07 8.49
C VAL A 111 -24.26 8.13 7.60
N LEU A 112 -23.65 9.31 7.45
CA LEU A 112 -22.43 9.47 6.65
C LEU A 112 -21.23 8.78 7.31
N TYR A 113 -21.14 8.84 8.64
CA TYR A 113 -20.10 8.16 9.39
C TYR A 113 -20.23 6.63 9.28
N ARG A 114 -21.45 6.11 9.39
CA ARG A 114 -21.75 4.68 9.19
C ARG A 114 -21.37 4.20 7.79
N ARG A 115 -21.68 4.99 6.76
CA ARG A 115 -21.30 4.70 5.37
C ARG A 115 -19.78 4.74 5.18
N TRP A 116 -19.09 5.68 5.84
CA TRP A 116 -17.64 5.74 5.82
C TRP A 116 -17.01 4.49 6.47
N LEU A 117 -17.51 4.05 7.62
CA LEU A 117 -17.07 2.82 8.29
C LEU A 117 -17.25 1.59 7.39
N PHE A 118 -18.41 1.47 6.74
CA PHE A 118 -18.67 0.40 5.78
C PHE A 118 -17.69 0.43 4.60
N ASN A 119 -17.46 1.60 3.99
CA ASN A 119 -16.51 1.72 2.88
C ASN A 119 -15.09 1.36 3.30
N ALA A 120 -14.66 1.77 4.50
CA ALA A 120 -13.35 1.44 5.04
C ALA A 120 -13.22 -0.07 5.34
N ALA A 121 -14.23 -0.68 5.95
CA ALA A 121 -14.23 -2.10 6.26
C ALA A 121 -14.24 -2.96 4.98
N THR A 122 -15.08 -2.62 4.00
CA THR A 122 -15.15 -3.33 2.70
C THR A 122 -13.87 -3.18 1.89
N GLU A 123 -13.20 -2.02 1.93
CA GLU A 123 -11.88 -1.82 1.33
C GLU A 123 -10.84 -2.76 1.95
N MET A 124 -10.82 -2.88 3.29
CA MET A 124 -9.89 -3.78 3.99
C MET A 124 -10.16 -5.26 3.73
N THR A 125 -11.42 -5.71 3.85
CA THR A 125 -11.77 -7.11 3.63
C THR A 125 -11.51 -7.53 2.18
N ALA A 126 -11.81 -6.64 1.22
CA ALA A 126 -11.50 -6.84 -0.19
C ALA A 126 -9.98 -6.90 -0.44
N ALA A 127 -9.18 -6.05 0.20
CA ALA A 127 -7.70 -6.10 0.07
C ALA A 127 -7.11 -7.43 0.55
N ASN A 128 -7.71 -8.02 1.58
CA ASN A 128 -7.23 -9.23 2.22
C ASN A 128 -7.72 -10.53 1.57
N GLY A 129 -8.67 -10.46 0.63
CA GLY A 129 -9.30 -11.65 0.06
C GLY A 129 -10.31 -12.31 0.99
N ASP A 130 -10.80 -11.59 2.01
CA ASP A 130 -11.73 -12.12 3.01
C ASP A 130 -13.19 -12.00 2.52
N LEU A 131 -13.59 -13.01 1.74
CA LEU A 131 -14.94 -13.10 1.17
C LEU A 131 -16.02 -13.21 2.25
N GLU A 132 -15.77 -13.91 3.36
CA GLU A 132 -16.76 -14.13 4.42
C GLU A 132 -17.13 -12.80 5.11
N SER A 133 -16.13 -12.02 5.50
CA SER A 133 -16.37 -10.71 6.10
C SER A 133 -17.01 -9.73 5.11
N LEU A 134 -16.61 -9.78 3.84
CA LEU A 134 -17.19 -8.94 2.79
C LEU A 134 -18.68 -9.26 2.55
N GLN A 135 -19.04 -10.56 2.48
CA GLN A 135 -20.42 -11.02 2.36
C GLN A 135 -21.29 -10.47 3.49
N TRP A 136 -20.83 -10.61 4.74
CA TRP A 136 -21.59 -10.12 5.88
C TRP A 136 -21.78 -8.60 5.86
N LEU A 137 -20.73 -7.83 5.54
CA LEU A 137 -20.83 -6.38 5.41
C LEU A 137 -21.91 -5.99 4.39
N MET A 138 -21.91 -6.66 3.24
CA MET A 138 -22.72 -6.29 2.09
C MET A 138 -24.15 -6.86 2.11
N GLU A 139 -24.41 -7.92 2.85
CA GLU A 139 -25.74 -8.54 2.94
C GLU A 139 -26.46 -8.22 4.25
N LYS A 140 -25.72 -7.93 5.33
CA LYS A 140 -26.29 -7.75 6.68
C LYS A 140 -26.03 -6.37 7.27
N TYR A 141 -24.83 -5.81 7.11
CA TYR A 141 -24.50 -4.53 7.74
C TYR A 141 -25.11 -3.33 7.00
N LEU A 142 -24.84 -3.19 5.70
CA LEU A 142 -25.43 -2.18 4.82
C LEU A 142 -25.76 -2.77 3.42
N PRO A 143 -26.97 -3.34 3.25
CA PRO A 143 -27.34 -4.07 2.04
C PRO A 143 -27.58 -3.22 0.80
N ASP A 144 -27.90 -1.93 0.95
CA ASP A 144 -28.27 -1.07 -0.18
C ASP A 144 -27.14 -0.13 -0.63
N GLU A 145 -25.98 -0.17 0.03
CA GLU A 145 -24.89 0.78 -0.22
C GLU A 145 -24.05 0.44 -1.45
N PHE A 146 -23.49 1.48 -2.08
CA PHE A 146 -22.69 1.35 -3.31
C PHE A 146 -21.21 1.02 -3.00
N LEU A 147 -20.65 0.08 -3.76
CA LEU A 147 -19.31 -0.49 -3.66
C LEU A 147 -18.27 0.42 -4.29
N THR A 148 -18.04 1.54 -3.63
CA THR A 148 -17.21 2.63 -4.20
C THR A 148 -15.76 2.19 -4.42
N LYS A 149 -15.21 1.31 -3.57
CA LYS A 149 -13.80 0.89 -3.61
C LYS A 149 -13.56 -0.62 -3.58
N ALA A 150 -14.53 -1.42 -3.12
CA ALA A 150 -14.33 -2.84 -2.90
C ALA A 150 -13.91 -3.59 -4.17
N VAL A 151 -14.55 -3.30 -5.32
CA VAL A 151 -14.21 -3.92 -6.61
C VAL A 151 -12.79 -3.56 -7.01
N ALA A 152 -12.45 -2.26 -7.05
CA ALA A 152 -11.11 -1.79 -7.45
C ALA A 152 -9.99 -2.39 -6.59
N VAL A 153 -10.21 -2.51 -5.28
CA VAL A 153 -9.22 -3.06 -4.34
C VAL A 153 -9.09 -4.57 -4.47
N ALA A 154 -10.20 -5.30 -4.62
CA ALA A 154 -10.16 -6.75 -4.90
C ALA A 154 -9.43 -7.02 -6.24
N THR A 155 -9.68 -6.21 -7.26
CA THR A 155 -9.01 -6.30 -8.55
C THR A 155 -7.52 -5.98 -8.47
N THR A 156 -7.14 -4.96 -7.71
CA THR A 156 -5.74 -4.55 -7.51
C THR A 156 -4.92 -5.60 -6.78
N ASN A 157 -5.52 -6.38 -5.89
CA ASN A 157 -4.85 -7.45 -5.13
C ASN A 157 -5.04 -8.85 -5.71
N GLY A 158 -5.77 -8.99 -6.83
CA GLY A 158 -5.90 -10.25 -7.55
C GLY A 158 -6.92 -11.23 -6.98
N HIS A 159 -7.89 -10.78 -6.19
CA HIS A 159 -8.86 -11.66 -5.52
C HIS A 159 -10.04 -12.02 -6.42
N LEU A 160 -9.80 -12.94 -7.37
CA LEU A 160 -10.80 -13.37 -8.36
C LEU A 160 -12.10 -13.91 -7.74
N SER A 161 -12.01 -14.66 -6.63
CA SER A 161 -13.19 -15.22 -5.93
C SER A 161 -14.14 -14.13 -5.43
N ILE A 162 -13.60 -13.01 -4.95
CA ILE A 162 -14.40 -11.85 -4.55
C ILE A 162 -15.06 -11.22 -5.77
N LEU A 163 -14.33 -11.05 -6.88
CA LEU A 163 -14.87 -10.42 -8.08
C LEU A 163 -16.00 -11.24 -8.71
N GLN A 164 -15.85 -12.57 -8.78
CA GLN A 164 -16.90 -13.48 -9.24
C GLN A 164 -18.16 -13.32 -8.39
N TRP A 165 -18.01 -13.39 -7.07
CA TRP A 165 -19.15 -13.25 -6.15
C TRP A 165 -19.82 -11.87 -6.26
N LEU A 166 -19.02 -10.79 -6.30
CA LEU A 166 -19.50 -9.41 -6.44
C LEU A 166 -20.27 -9.22 -7.75
N PHE A 167 -19.83 -9.83 -8.84
CA PHE A 167 -20.48 -9.70 -10.13
C PHE A 167 -21.78 -10.51 -10.20
N GLU A 168 -21.76 -11.75 -9.72
CA GLU A 168 -22.96 -12.61 -9.71
C GLU A 168 -24.10 -12.04 -8.86
N ASN A 169 -23.77 -11.42 -7.72
CA ASN A 169 -24.77 -11.01 -6.72
C ASN A 169 -25.02 -9.49 -6.66
N HIS A 170 -24.05 -8.67 -7.08
CA HIS A 170 -24.02 -7.23 -6.82
C HIS A 170 -23.39 -6.40 -7.95
N HIS A 171 -23.41 -6.86 -9.21
CA HIS A 171 -22.77 -6.16 -10.33
C HIS A 171 -23.27 -4.71 -10.51
N ASP A 172 -24.52 -4.42 -10.17
CA ASP A 172 -25.16 -3.11 -10.27
C ASP A 172 -24.67 -2.12 -9.19
N ARG A 173 -24.07 -2.64 -8.12
CA ARG A 173 -23.62 -1.85 -6.96
C ARG A 173 -22.16 -1.41 -7.06
N GLY A 174 -21.43 -1.72 -8.15
CA GLY A 174 -20.01 -1.40 -8.28
C GLY A 174 -19.64 -0.78 -9.61
N TYR A 175 -18.49 -0.09 -9.65
CA TYR A 175 -17.88 0.29 -10.92
C TYR A 175 -17.10 -0.88 -11.51
N TRP A 176 -17.23 -1.06 -12.82
CA TRP A 176 -16.54 -2.08 -13.59
C TRP A 176 -15.94 -1.45 -14.85
N GLY A 177 -14.73 -1.87 -15.19
CA GLY A 177 -14.19 -1.73 -16.54
C GLY A 177 -13.14 -0.64 -16.78
N HIS A 178 -12.79 0.20 -15.80
CA HIS A 178 -11.69 1.17 -15.99
C HIS A 178 -10.64 1.10 -14.88
N THR A 179 -10.96 1.65 -13.71
CA THR A 179 -10.01 1.75 -12.58
C THR A 179 -9.63 0.37 -12.06
N GLU A 180 -10.59 -0.54 -12.06
CA GLU A 180 -10.45 -1.93 -11.66
C GLU A 180 -9.42 -2.61 -12.57
N MET A 181 -9.66 -2.61 -13.88
CA MET A 181 -8.78 -3.27 -14.85
C MET A 181 -7.35 -2.69 -14.79
N CYS A 182 -7.19 -1.37 -14.62
CA CYS A 182 -5.89 -0.74 -14.40
C CYS A 182 -5.15 -1.30 -13.17
N GLY A 183 -5.86 -1.52 -12.07
CA GLY A 183 -5.31 -2.10 -10.85
C GLY A 183 -4.75 -3.51 -11.06
N ALA A 184 -5.52 -4.38 -11.72
CA ALA A 184 -5.09 -5.75 -12.05
C ALA A 184 -3.90 -5.76 -13.01
N LEU A 185 -3.89 -4.87 -14.01
CA LEU A 185 -2.77 -4.73 -14.96
C LEU A 185 -1.48 -4.28 -14.26
N THR A 186 -1.58 -3.30 -13.37
CA THR A 186 -0.40 -2.74 -12.67
C THR A 186 0.30 -3.78 -11.79
N HIS A 187 -0.47 -4.67 -11.16
CA HIS A 187 0.05 -5.71 -10.26
C HIS A 187 0.19 -7.07 -10.94
N GLY A 188 -0.20 -7.14 -12.21
CA GLY A 188 0.01 -8.29 -13.06
C GLY A 188 -0.92 -9.49 -12.82
N HIS A 189 -2.15 -9.25 -12.39
CA HIS A 189 -3.15 -10.30 -12.14
C HIS A 189 -3.86 -10.73 -13.43
N THR A 190 -3.21 -11.60 -14.21
CA THR A 190 -3.69 -12.03 -15.55
C THR A 190 -5.06 -12.70 -15.51
N GLU A 191 -5.30 -13.61 -14.57
CA GLU A 191 -6.59 -14.32 -14.43
C GLU A 191 -7.75 -13.35 -14.18
N VAL A 192 -7.50 -12.29 -13.39
CA VAL A 192 -8.48 -11.25 -13.12
C VAL A 192 -8.74 -10.40 -14.37
N VAL A 193 -7.70 -10.09 -15.16
CA VAL A 193 -7.86 -9.34 -16.41
C VAL A 193 -8.65 -10.14 -17.44
N GLU A 194 -8.36 -11.44 -17.59
CA GLU A 194 -9.09 -12.33 -18.50
C GLU A 194 -10.56 -12.44 -18.09
N TRP A 195 -10.81 -12.64 -16.80
CA TRP A 195 -12.17 -12.72 -16.29
C TRP A 195 -12.94 -11.40 -16.49
N LEU A 196 -12.32 -10.26 -16.19
CA LEU A 196 -12.92 -8.93 -16.43
C LEU A 196 -13.19 -8.67 -17.91
N ARG A 197 -12.34 -9.17 -18.81
CA ARG A 197 -12.54 -9.05 -20.27
C ARG A 197 -13.80 -9.80 -20.74
N GLU A 198 -14.10 -10.94 -20.15
CA GLU A 198 -15.27 -11.75 -20.51
C GLU A 198 -16.57 -11.20 -19.92
N HIS A 199 -16.52 -10.57 -18.75
CA HIS A 199 -17.70 -10.26 -17.94
C HIS A 199 -18.02 -8.75 -17.86
N ALA A 200 -17.02 -7.87 -17.96
CA ALA A 200 -17.22 -6.43 -17.88
C ALA A 200 -17.05 -5.77 -19.26
N VAL A 201 -17.94 -4.82 -19.59
CA VAL A 201 -17.77 -3.99 -20.79
C VAL A 201 -16.54 -3.10 -20.59
N PRO A 202 -15.48 -3.22 -21.41
CA PRO A 202 -14.33 -2.33 -21.34
C PRO A 202 -14.84 -0.92 -21.65
N ARG A 203 -14.77 0.00 -20.70
CA ARG A 203 -15.15 1.39 -20.99
C ARG A 203 -14.07 2.00 -21.89
N ALA A 204 -14.53 2.75 -22.89
CA ALA A 204 -13.72 3.40 -23.92
C ALA A 204 -12.52 4.20 -23.38
N GLU A 205 -12.60 4.69 -22.14
CA GLU A 205 -11.56 5.47 -21.47
C GLU A 205 -10.39 4.64 -20.92
N LEU A 206 -10.28 3.35 -21.24
CA LEU A 206 -9.21 2.46 -20.78
C LEU A 206 -7.84 3.14 -20.92
N SER A 207 -7.27 3.56 -19.78
CA SER A 207 -6.04 4.33 -19.73
C SER A 207 -4.93 3.55 -20.41
N VAL A 208 -4.56 4.03 -21.59
CA VAL A 208 -3.41 3.54 -22.37
C VAL A 208 -2.19 3.46 -21.48
N ARG A 209 -1.97 4.45 -20.59
CA ARG A 209 -0.88 4.49 -19.61
C ARG A 209 -0.76 3.20 -18.78
N SER A 210 -1.87 2.58 -18.40
CA SER A 210 -1.88 1.34 -17.62
C SER A 210 -1.52 0.12 -18.48
N ALA A 211 -2.02 0.06 -19.72
CA ALA A 211 -1.61 -0.93 -20.71
C ALA A 211 -0.13 -0.79 -21.09
N LEU A 212 0.35 0.45 -21.22
CA LEU A 212 1.75 0.76 -21.52
C LEU A 212 2.67 0.35 -20.36
N SER A 213 2.30 0.63 -19.10
CA SER A 213 3.07 0.19 -17.92
C SER A 213 3.15 -1.33 -17.83
N ASN A 214 2.09 -2.03 -18.24
CA ASN A 214 2.04 -3.49 -18.22
C ASN A 214 2.90 -4.12 -19.33
N ALA A 215 2.89 -3.53 -20.54
CA ALA A 215 3.65 -4.00 -21.70
C ALA A 215 5.17 -4.00 -21.49
N MET A 216 5.67 -3.13 -20.61
CA MET A 216 7.07 -3.06 -20.21
C MET A 216 7.49 -4.27 -19.36
N SER A 217 6.54 -4.92 -18.69
CA SER A 217 6.76 -6.21 -18.07
C SER A 217 6.59 -7.31 -19.13
N HIS A 218 7.66 -8.03 -19.46
CA HIS A 218 7.68 -9.05 -20.53
C HIS A 218 6.58 -10.13 -20.44
N ARG A 219 5.89 -10.24 -19.29
CA ARG A 219 4.92 -11.29 -18.97
C ARG A 219 3.51 -11.02 -19.52
N GLN A 220 3.19 -9.79 -19.98
CA GLN A 220 1.79 -9.39 -20.27
C GLN A 220 1.63 -8.63 -21.59
N ARG A 221 2.33 -9.07 -22.64
CA ARG A 221 2.30 -8.43 -23.96
C ARG A 221 0.95 -8.58 -24.65
N GLU A 222 0.32 -9.75 -24.52
CA GLU A 222 -0.94 -10.12 -25.16
C GLU A 222 -2.10 -9.27 -24.63
N ILE A 223 -2.10 -9.03 -23.32
CA ILE A 223 -3.09 -8.17 -22.65
C ILE A 223 -2.92 -6.71 -23.08
N SER A 224 -1.67 -6.25 -23.18
CA SER A 224 -1.37 -4.89 -23.62
C SER A 224 -1.78 -4.66 -25.07
N GLN A 225 -1.54 -5.64 -25.94
CA GLN A 225 -2.03 -5.64 -27.32
C GLN A 225 -3.56 -5.57 -27.36
N TRP A 226 -4.26 -6.40 -26.58
CA TRP A 226 -5.71 -6.39 -26.53
C TRP A 226 -6.30 -5.03 -26.11
N ILE A 227 -5.74 -4.38 -25.08
CA ILE A 227 -6.21 -3.05 -24.62
C ILE A 227 -6.03 -1.99 -25.71
N LEU A 228 -4.91 -2.03 -26.43
CA LEU A 228 -4.61 -1.06 -27.47
C LEU A 228 -5.45 -1.29 -28.74
N GLU A 229 -5.88 -2.52 -29.01
CA GLU A 229 -6.77 -2.87 -30.13
C GLU A 229 -8.26 -2.61 -29.83
N ASN A 230 -8.68 -2.67 -28.56
CA ASN A 230 -10.10 -2.62 -28.17
C ASN A 230 -10.49 -1.35 -27.37
N GLY A 231 -9.52 -0.58 -26.88
CA GLY A 231 -9.76 0.69 -26.19
C GLY A 231 -9.85 1.87 -27.17
N GLU A 232 -10.77 2.81 -26.95
CA GLU A 232 -10.71 4.09 -27.66
C GLU A 232 -9.54 4.90 -27.09
N LEU A 233 -8.50 5.10 -27.89
CA LEU A 233 -7.32 5.87 -27.52
C LEU A 233 -7.69 7.36 -27.42
N VAL A 234 -8.21 7.81 -26.28
CA VAL A 234 -8.38 9.24 -26.00
C VAL A 234 -7.01 9.83 -25.65
N MET A 235 -6.15 10.11 -26.64
CA MET A 235 -4.79 10.58 -26.39
C MET A 235 -4.41 11.81 -27.22
N PRO A 236 -3.67 12.75 -26.61
CA PRO A 236 -2.76 13.62 -27.36
C PRO A 236 -1.27 13.40 -27.06
N TRP A 237 -0.84 12.57 -26.09
CA TRP A 237 0.59 12.38 -25.85
C TRP A 237 0.95 11.02 -25.21
N ILE A 238 1.64 10.15 -25.94
CA ILE A 238 2.39 9.03 -25.34
C ILE A 238 3.85 9.36 -25.54
N ASN A 239 4.61 9.48 -24.45
CA ASN A 239 6.04 9.76 -24.53
C ASN A 239 6.83 8.46 -24.74
N TRP A 240 7.51 8.35 -25.88
CA TRP A 240 8.36 7.21 -26.24
C TRP A 240 9.69 7.17 -25.47
N ASP A 241 10.05 8.24 -24.75
CA ASP A 241 11.32 8.35 -24.02
C ASP A 241 11.51 7.26 -22.96
N GLN A 242 10.47 6.94 -22.21
CA GLN A 242 10.55 5.95 -21.12
C GLN A 242 10.70 4.52 -21.68
N PRO A 243 9.87 4.05 -22.64
CA PRO A 243 10.10 2.76 -23.29
C PRO A 243 11.46 2.66 -24.00
N ALA A 244 11.95 3.76 -24.59
CA ALA A 244 13.27 3.82 -25.19
C ALA A 244 14.40 3.70 -24.16
N LYS A 245 14.24 4.32 -22.99
CA LYS A 245 15.17 4.19 -21.85
C LYS A 245 15.22 2.76 -21.30
N ASP A 246 14.08 2.08 -21.28
CA ASP A 246 13.92 0.75 -20.69
C ASP A 246 14.26 -0.40 -21.67
N GLY A 247 14.49 -0.11 -22.96
CA GLY A 247 14.88 -1.11 -23.94
C GLY A 247 13.72 -1.86 -24.61
N ALA A 248 12.50 -1.32 -24.56
CA ALA A 248 11.31 -1.99 -25.07
C ALA A 248 11.11 -1.79 -26.59
N LEU A 249 12.03 -2.30 -27.42
CA LEU A 249 11.96 -2.17 -28.89
C LEU A 249 10.65 -2.70 -29.49
N THR A 250 10.20 -3.89 -29.06
CA THR A 250 8.96 -4.50 -29.57
C THR A 250 7.75 -3.61 -29.34
N PHE A 251 7.76 -2.90 -28.22
CA PHE A 251 6.68 -2.01 -27.83
C PHE A 251 6.73 -0.71 -28.63
N LEU A 252 7.91 -0.12 -28.83
CA LEU A 252 8.06 1.05 -29.71
C LEU A 252 7.62 0.73 -31.15
N LYS A 253 7.98 -0.45 -31.67
CA LYS A 253 7.49 -0.94 -32.98
C LYS A 253 5.97 -1.07 -33.02
N PHE A 254 5.38 -1.56 -31.95
CA PHE A 254 3.93 -1.65 -31.81
C PHE A 254 3.26 -0.26 -31.80
N LEU A 255 3.81 0.69 -31.03
CA LEU A 255 3.32 2.07 -31.01
C LEU A 255 3.40 2.69 -32.41
N HIS A 256 4.49 2.46 -33.12
CA HIS A 256 4.65 2.92 -34.50
C HIS A 256 3.61 2.30 -35.45
N SER A 257 3.38 0.99 -35.39
CA SER A 257 2.46 0.30 -36.31
C SER A 257 1.00 0.72 -36.13
N HIS A 258 0.62 1.14 -34.93
CA HIS A 258 -0.73 1.61 -34.61
C HIS A 258 -0.86 3.15 -34.70
N SER A 259 0.19 3.85 -35.16
CA SER A 259 0.23 5.33 -35.21
C SER A 259 -0.04 5.99 -33.84
N ILE A 260 0.47 5.37 -32.77
CA ILE A 260 0.26 5.79 -31.39
C ILE A 260 1.45 6.65 -30.93
N GLY A 261 1.27 7.97 -30.99
CA GLY A 261 2.31 8.93 -30.65
C GLY A 261 3.47 8.95 -31.65
N SER A 262 4.56 9.62 -31.28
CA SER A 262 5.75 9.76 -32.11
C SER A 262 7.00 9.82 -31.23
N PRO A 263 8.19 9.47 -31.75
CA PRO A 263 9.43 9.69 -31.03
C PRO A 263 9.57 11.17 -30.69
N GLY A 264 9.82 11.46 -29.41
CA GLY A 264 10.10 12.79 -28.92
C GLY A 264 11.56 13.19 -29.14
N TYR A 265 11.88 14.46 -28.84
CA TYR A 265 13.24 14.99 -28.94
C TYR A 265 14.27 14.16 -28.14
N PHE A 266 13.87 13.62 -26.98
CA PHE A 266 14.76 12.86 -26.10
C PHE A 266 14.74 11.34 -26.35
N THR A 267 13.90 10.82 -27.25
CA THR A 267 13.70 9.37 -27.38
C THR A 267 14.98 8.66 -27.84
N LEU A 268 15.67 9.20 -28.85
CA LEU A 268 16.96 8.69 -29.31
C LEU A 268 18.03 8.80 -28.21
N GLN A 269 18.06 9.94 -27.50
CA GLN A 269 19.02 10.16 -26.42
C GLN A 269 18.82 9.16 -25.28
N SER A 270 17.57 8.88 -24.90
CA SER A 270 17.21 7.90 -23.88
C SER A 270 17.63 6.49 -24.26
N ALA A 271 17.42 6.07 -25.50
CA ALA A 271 17.90 4.77 -25.99
C ALA A 271 19.44 4.70 -25.97
N ALA A 272 20.10 5.71 -26.53
CA ALA A 272 21.55 5.77 -26.63
C ALA A 272 22.23 5.82 -25.24
N SER A 273 21.68 6.60 -24.31
CA SER A 273 22.23 6.73 -22.95
C SER A 273 22.10 5.47 -22.12
N ASN A 274 21.25 4.51 -22.50
CA ASN A 274 21.09 3.24 -21.78
C ASN A 274 21.60 2.05 -22.59
N GLY A 275 22.25 2.29 -23.74
CA GLY A 275 22.94 1.25 -24.51
C GLY A 275 22.04 0.42 -25.41
N HIS A 276 20.79 0.83 -25.63
CA HIS A 276 19.82 0.12 -26.45
C HIS A 276 20.07 0.37 -27.95
N LEU A 277 21.15 -0.23 -28.47
CA LEU A 277 21.61 -0.06 -29.86
C LEU A 277 20.56 -0.50 -30.89
N ASP A 278 19.78 -1.52 -30.57
CA ASP A 278 18.69 -2.02 -31.40
C ASP A 278 17.58 -0.97 -31.61
N ILE A 279 17.24 -0.23 -30.56
CA ILE A 279 16.30 0.91 -30.62
C ILE A 279 16.91 2.07 -31.40
N VAL A 280 18.19 2.41 -31.17
CA VAL A 280 18.89 3.46 -31.91
C VAL A 280 18.85 3.20 -33.42
N LYS A 281 19.20 1.97 -33.84
CA LYS A 281 19.17 1.54 -35.23
C LYS A 281 17.78 1.66 -35.83
N TRP A 282 16.77 1.19 -35.10
CA TRP A 282 15.38 1.23 -35.55
C TRP A 282 14.84 2.66 -35.68
N LEU A 283 15.11 3.54 -34.69
CA LEU A 283 14.72 4.95 -34.75
C LEU A 283 15.36 5.66 -35.95
N HIS A 284 16.62 5.38 -36.25
CA HIS A 284 17.30 6.00 -37.38
C HIS A 284 16.80 5.46 -38.74
N ALA A 285 16.73 4.14 -38.89
CA ALA A 285 16.43 3.51 -40.18
C ALA A 285 14.96 3.63 -40.60
N GLU A 286 14.02 3.42 -39.66
CA GLU A 286 12.58 3.35 -39.99
C GLU A 286 11.87 4.68 -39.77
N LEU A 287 12.28 5.44 -38.75
CA LEU A 287 11.63 6.70 -38.36
C LEU A 287 12.41 7.94 -38.82
N GLY A 288 13.60 7.76 -39.42
CA GLY A 288 14.44 8.87 -39.87
C GLY A 288 14.94 9.75 -38.74
N ALA A 289 15.07 9.23 -37.51
CA ALA A 289 15.53 10.01 -36.37
C ALA A 289 16.96 10.52 -36.62
N THR A 290 17.15 11.83 -36.44
CA THR A 290 18.45 12.48 -36.62
C THR A 290 19.41 12.07 -35.52
N LEU A 291 20.59 11.59 -35.90
CA LEU A 291 21.66 11.29 -34.94
C LEU A 291 22.21 12.60 -34.38
N THR A 292 22.14 12.76 -33.06
CA THR A 292 22.61 13.97 -32.38
C THR A 292 23.91 13.72 -31.63
N ALA A 293 24.80 14.72 -31.62
CA ALA A 293 26.03 14.68 -30.83
C ALA A 293 25.75 14.48 -29.32
N ASP A 294 24.61 14.98 -28.82
CA ASP A 294 24.18 14.79 -27.45
C ASP A 294 23.86 13.32 -27.11
N ALA A 295 23.20 12.59 -28.01
CA ALA A 295 22.93 11.16 -27.84
C ALA A 295 24.24 10.35 -27.81
N MET A 296 25.18 10.62 -28.73
CA MET A 296 26.49 9.99 -28.75
C MET A 296 27.30 10.28 -27.48
N ARG A 297 27.33 11.55 -27.05
CA ARG A 297 28.01 11.97 -25.82
C ARG A 297 27.43 11.28 -24.59
N LYS A 298 26.10 11.14 -24.50
CA LYS A 298 25.44 10.42 -23.40
C LYS A 298 25.75 8.93 -23.41
N ALA A 299 25.76 8.29 -24.58
CA ALA A 299 26.19 6.90 -24.72
C ALA A 299 27.64 6.70 -24.26
N ALA A 300 28.54 7.61 -24.65
CA ALA A 300 29.94 7.58 -24.23
C ALA A 300 30.12 7.81 -22.72
N GLN A 301 29.39 8.78 -22.13
CA GLN A 301 29.40 9.04 -20.69
C GLN A 301 29.00 7.81 -19.86
N ASN A 302 28.08 6.99 -20.39
CA ASN A 302 27.58 5.79 -19.71
C ASN A 302 28.31 4.49 -20.15
N GLY A 303 29.35 4.60 -20.97
CA GLY A 303 30.20 3.46 -21.35
C GLY A 303 29.60 2.51 -22.41
N HIS A 304 28.60 2.95 -23.17
CA HIS A 304 27.93 2.14 -24.19
C HIS A 304 28.70 2.16 -25.52
N LEU A 305 29.86 1.49 -25.55
CA LEU A 305 30.79 1.49 -26.70
C LEU A 305 30.11 1.10 -28.02
N GLY A 306 29.28 0.04 -28.04
CA GLY A 306 28.61 -0.41 -29.26
C GLY A 306 27.64 0.61 -29.86
N VAL A 307 27.08 1.51 -29.04
CA VAL A 307 26.29 2.65 -29.54
C VAL A 307 27.20 3.70 -30.14
N VAL A 308 28.31 4.02 -29.48
CA VAL A 308 29.27 5.03 -29.94
C VAL A 308 29.94 4.63 -31.26
N GLU A 309 30.36 3.38 -31.39
CA GLU A 309 30.92 2.84 -32.64
C GLU A 309 29.91 2.96 -33.78
N TRP A 310 28.66 2.56 -33.53
CA TRP A 310 27.62 2.65 -34.55
C TRP A 310 27.29 4.09 -34.95
N PHE A 311 27.27 5.03 -34.00
CA PHE A 311 27.12 6.47 -34.28
C PHE A 311 28.29 7.00 -35.12
N HIS A 312 29.52 6.54 -34.87
CA HIS A 312 30.69 6.96 -35.66
C HIS A 312 30.64 6.47 -37.11
N GLU A 313 30.04 5.29 -37.34
CA GLU A 313 29.88 4.69 -38.66
C GLU A 313 28.73 5.31 -39.49
N ASN A 314 27.73 5.91 -38.85
CA ASN A 314 26.47 6.34 -39.49
C ASN A 314 26.15 7.83 -39.31
N GLY A 315 27.04 8.60 -38.67
CA GLY A 315 26.88 10.03 -38.34
C GLY A 315 27.63 10.98 -39.27
#